data_AF-A0A820WBL2-F1
#
_entry.id   AF-A0A820WBL2-F1
#
_cell.length_a   1.000
_cell.length_b   1.000
_cell.length_c   1.000
_cell.angle_alpha   90.00
_cell.angle_beta   90.00
_cell.angle_gamma   90.00
#
_symmetry.space_group_name_H-M   'P 1'
#
loop_
_entity.id
_entity.type
_entity.pdbx_description
1 polymer ?
#
loop_
_entity_poly.entity_id
_entity_poly.type
_entity_poly.pdbx_seq_one_letter_code
_entity_poly.pdbx_strand_id
1 'polypeptide(L)'
;DVEISIGQIVRDFQANAEADNYTEFELEKWSKRIFNLRDSLEHPSTIEIVEDNKLSSTIYGIKIIEQKRRQESLCTNSISETVSYTSEQSTELIPEHFVPMYGPCRLSEDKYVATHSSYRAGLSQLTGSNNYSSGKHSISFLIEKKGIKNMFIGIHSASNEASSSFDRSIYGWWNLDYVIINGEHETGDDNLVIQTGDKITLTVDCDNLQIHFEHHRTRKICHIPIELNTCPFPWRILIRLLMADDSIRICN
;
A
#
# COMPACT_ATOMS: atom_id res chain seq x y z
N ASP A 1 9.03 25.27 17.92
CA ASP A 1 8.31 26.37 18.59
C ASP A 1 7.27 27.03 17.70
N VAL A 2 6.13 26.37 17.51
CA VAL A 2 4.82 27.03 17.42
C VAL A 2 3.81 26.02 17.99
N GLU A 3 3.54 26.09 19.29
CA GLU A 3 2.50 25.29 19.92
C GLU A 3 1.15 25.97 19.59
N ILE A 4 0.61 25.68 18.41
CA ILE A 4 -0.67 26.23 17.99
C ILE A 4 -1.76 25.49 18.76
N SER A 5 -2.30 26.14 19.79
CA SER A 5 -3.45 25.62 20.53
C SER A 5 -4.63 25.36 19.59
N ILE A 6 -5.35 24.25 19.81
CA ILE A 6 -6.59 23.90 19.11
C ILE A 6 -7.60 25.06 19.11
N GLY A 7 -7.65 25.83 20.20
CA GLY A 7 -8.52 27.01 20.31
C GLY A 7 -8.15 28.16 19.37
N GLN A 8 -6.91 28.21 18.86
CA GLN A 8 -6.52 29.18 17.83
C GLN A 8 -7.02 28.73 16.45
N ILE A 9 -6.90 27.43 16.15
CA ILE A 9 -7.38 26.84 14.88
C ILE A 9 -8.90 27.02 14.72
N VAL A 10 -9.66 26.79 15.79
CA VAL A 10 -11.12 26.94 15.77
C VAL A 10 -11.53 28.41 15.54
N ARG A 11 -10.81 29.35 16.16
CA ARG A 11 -11.07 30.79 15.97
C ARG A 11 -10.72 31.25 14.55
N ASP A 12 -9.60 30.80 14.01
CA ASP A 12 -9.21 31.07 12.62
C ASP A 12 -10.28 30.52 11.65
N PHE A 13 -10.83 29.34 11.92
CA PHE A 13 -11.88 28.73 11.10
C PHE A 13 -13.18 29.54 11.11
N GLN A 14 -13.63 30.00 12.28
CA GLN A 14 -14.83 30.83 12.40
C GLN A 14 -14.64 32.20 11.73
N ALA A 15 -13.49 32.85 11.93
CA ALA A 15 -13.19 34.14 11.31
C ALA A 15 -13.16 34.04 9.77
N ASN A 16 -12.63 32.96 9.21
CA ASN A 16 -12.57 32.78 7.75
C ASN A 16 -13.93 32.41 7.15
N ALA A 17 -14.76 31.67 7.88
CA ALA A 17 -16.14 31.37 7.46
C ALA A 17 -17.01 32.63 7.38
N GLU A 18 -16.80 33.60 8.28
CA GLU A 18 -17.51 34.88 8.27
C GLU A 18 -17.03 35.82 7.15
N ALA A 19 -15.79 35.66 6.69
CA ALA A 19 -15.17 36.53 5.69
C ALA A 19 -15.42 36.09 4.22
N ASP A 20 -16.02 34.92 4.00
CA ASP A 20 -16.31 34.33 2.67
C ASP A 20 -15.10 34.30 1.71
N ASN A 21 -13.90 34.18 2.28
CA ASN A 21 -12.63 34.40 1.57
C ASN A 21 -11.82 33.11 1.43
N TYR A 22 -12.47 32.05 0.94
CA TYR A 22 -11.80 30.78 0.67
C TYR A 22 -11.03 30.85 -0.66
N THR A 23 -9.87 31.48 -0.64
CA THR A 23 -8.95 31.41 -1.80
C THR A 23 -8.21 30.07 -1.79
N GLU A 24 -7.86 29.57 -2.98
CA GLU A 24 -7.14 28.30 -3.20
C GLU A 24 -5.85 28.18 -2.38
N PHE A 25 -5.17 29.31 -2.15
CA PHE A 25 -3.99 29.41 -1.30
C PHE A 25 -4.26 29.07 0.19
N GLU A 26 -5.46 29.37 0.70
CA GLU A 26 -5.83 29.01 2.06
C GLU A 26 -6.09 27.51 2.20
N LEU A 27 -6.68 26.87 1.19
CA LEU A 27 -6.96 25.43 1.21
C LEU A 27 -5.67 24.60 1.30
N GLU A 28 -4.62 24.99 0.57
CA GLU A 28 -3.32 24.30 0.64
C GLU A 28 -2.68 24.46 2.03
N LYS A 29 -2.73 25.67 2.60
CA LYS A 29 -2.26 25.95 3.97
C LYS A 29 -3.03 25.14 5.01
N TRP A 30 -4.33 24.97 4.83
CA TRP A 30 -5.19 24.18 5.70
C TRP A 30 -4.93 22.69 5.56
N SER A 31 -4.79 22.17 4.34
CA SER A 31 -4.42 20.78 4.07
C SER A 31 -3.11 20.41 4.78
N LYS A 32 -2.09 21.28 4.67
CA LYS A 32 -0.80 21.11 5.37
C LYS A 32 -0.95 21.10 6.90
N ARG A 33 -1.81 21.96 7.46
CA ARG A 33 -2.07 21.99 8.91
C ARG A 33 -2.78 20.72 9.39
N ILE A 34 -3.76 20.23 8.63
CA ILE A 34 -4.49 18.98 8.94
C ILE A 34 -3.54 17.78 8.87
N PHE A 35 -2.68 17.72 7.85
CA PHE A 35 -1.68 16.66 7.72
C PHE A 35 -0.74 16.62 8.93
N ASN A 36 -0.21 17.77 9.36
CA ASN A 36 0.66 17.84 10.54
C ASN A 36 -0.07 17.44 11.84
N LEU A 37 -1.36 17.77 11.96
CA LEU A 37 -2.20 17.36 13.09
C LEU A 37 -2.42 15.85 13.10
N ARG A 38 -2.66 15.26 11.93
CA ARG A 38 -2.82 13.82 11.79
C ARG A 38 -1.54 13.08 12.16
N ASP A 39 -0.40 13.53 11.65
CA ASP A 39 0.91 12.96 11.98
C ASP A 39 1.21 13.04 13.49
N SER A 40 0.84 14.16 14.12
CA SER A 40 0.91 14.36 15.57
C SER A 40 0.01 13.42 16.40
N LEU A 41 -1.12 12.98 15.84
CA LEU A 41 -2.07 12.09 16.53
C LEU A 41 -1.73 10.62 16.30
N GLU A 42 -1.22 10.26 15.12
CA GLU A 42 -0.77 8.90 14.80
C GLU A 42 0.52 8.52 15.54
N HIS A 43 1.33 9.51 15.92
CA HIS A 43 2.54 9.32 16.71
C HIS A 43 2.41 10.01 18.09
N PRO A 44 1.52 9.54 18.98
CA PRO A 44 1.34 10.17 20.28
C PRO A 44 2.67 10.15 21.04
N SER A 45 3.13 11.33 21.47
CA SER A 45 4.33 11.45 22.29
C SER A 45 4.18 10.59 23.53
N THR A 46 5.10 9.64 23.73
CA THR A 46 5.13 8.80 24.93
C THR A 46 5.36 9.70 26.14
N ILE A 47 4.33 9.85 26.98
CA ILE A 47 4.42 10.61 28.23
C ILE A 47 4.98 9.66 29.29
N GLU A 48 6.24 9.86 29.68
CA GLU A 48 6.79 9.21 30.87
C GLU A 48 6.54 10.09 32.10
N ILE A 49 5.85 9.52 33.09
CA ILE A 49 5.66 10.15 34.39
C ILE A 49 6.84 9.73 35.27
N VAL A 50 7.75 10.66 35.55
CA VAL A 50 8.88 10.42 36.44
C VAL A 50 8.54 10.98 37.83
N GLU A 51 8.41 10.09 38.83
CA GLU A 51 8.24 10.49 40.23
C GLU A 51 9.56 11.01 40.80
N ASP A 52 9.59 12.29 41.19
CA ASP A 52 10.75 12.88 41.85
C ASP A 52 10.80 12.43 43.31
N ASN A 53 11.62 11.41 43.61
CA ASN A 53 11.66 10.70 44.88
C ASN A 53 12.33 11.49 46.04
N LYS A 54 12.28 12.84 46.00
CA LYS A 54 12.80 13.70 47.07
C LYS A 54 11.74 13.87 48.16
N LEU A 55 11.77 12.94 49.11
CA LEU A 55 11.05 12.94 50.37
C LEU A 55 11.29 14.24 51.16
N SER A 56 10.37 15.21 51.10
CA SER A 56 10.05 16.17 52.18
C SER A 56 8.95 17.19 51.83
N SER A 57 8.48 17.24 50.58
CA SER A 57 7.44 18.20 50.17
C SER A 57 6.09 17.53 49.96
N THR A 58 5.03 18.07 50.53
CA THR A 58 3.62 17.61 50.40
C THR A 58 3.03 17.84 48.99
N ILE A 59 3.81 18.38 48.06
CA ILE A 59 3.39 18.72 46.69
C ILE A 59 4.23 17.91 45.72
N TYR A 60 3.59 16.99 44.99
CA TYR A 60 4.22 16.19 43.94
C TYR A 60 4.30 17.03 42.67
N GLY A 61 5.52 17.38 42.24
CA GLY A 61 5.74 17.99 40.95
C GLY A 61 5.70 16.94 39.85
N ILE A 62 4.67 16.94 39.00
CA ILE A 62 4.66 16.12 37.78
C ILE A 62 5.54 16.81 36.75
N LYS A 63 6.66 16.20 36.40
CA LYS A 63 7.55 16.71 35.35
C LYS A 63 7.30 15.93 34.06
N ILE A 64 6.67 16.58 33.09
CA ILE A 64 6.47 16.03 31.75
C ILE A 64 7.76 16.26 30.95
N ILE A 65 8.39 15.18 30.49
CA ILE A 65 9.60 15.25 29.65
C ILE A 65 9.25 14.72 28.28
N GLU A 66 9.35 15.57 27.26
CA GLU A 66 9.12 15.18 25.87
C GLU A 66 10.35 14.41 25.35
N GLN A 67 10.19 13.11 25.14
CA GLN A 67 11.28 12.24 24.71
C GLN A 67 11.43 12.31 23.18
N LYS A 68 12.40 13.08 22.68
CA LYS A 68 12.80 13.03 21.26
C LYS A 68 13.37 11.65 20.94
N ARG A 69 12.59 10.83 20.25
CA ARG A 69 12.97 9.47 19.84
C ARG A 69 14.24 9.53 18.96
N ARG A 70 15.37 9.04 19.49
CA ARG A 70 16.53 8.68 18.66
C ARG A 70 16.15 7.42 17.89
N GLN A 71 16.17 7.49 16.56
CA GLN A 71 16.15 6.29 15.71
C GLN A 71 17.47 5.56 15.89
N GLU A 72 17.50 4.57 16.78
CA GLU A 72 18.58 3.59 16.86
C GLU A 72 18.04 2.26 16.30
N SER A 73 18.52 1.93 15.11
CA SER A 73 18.51 0.60 14.53
C SER A 73 19.45 -0.30 15.32
N LEU A 74 18.97 -1.45 15.82
CA LEU A 74 19.68 -2.74 15.95
C LEU A 74 18.89 -3.68 16.86
N CYS A 75 18.63 -4.90 16.39
CA CYS A 75 18.32 -6.03 17.25
C CYS A 75 19.14 -7.24 16.78
N THR A 76 20.16 -7.57 17.56
CA THR A 76 20.84 -8.87 17.60
C THR A 76 20.75 -9.35 19.04
N ASN A 77 20.11 -10.51 19.27
CA ASN A 77 20.69 -11.69 19.91
C ASN A 77 19.61 -12.70 20.32
N SER A 78 19.67 -13.86 19.66
CA SER A 78 19.88 -15.19 20.25
C SER A 78 19.14 -15.55 21.54
N ILE A 79 18.08 -16.37 21.39
CA ILE A 79 17.71 -17.38 22.39
C ILE A 79 17.45 -18.69 21.66
N SER A 80 18.20 -19.72 22.05
CA SER A 80 18.09 -21.09 21.60
C SER A 80 16.95 -21.80 22.32
N GLU A 81 15.96 -22.26 21.57
CA GLU A 81 15.02 -23.29 22.03
C GLU A 81 14.95 -24.43 21.02
N THR A 82 15.04 -25.64 21.55
CA THR A 82 15.16 -26.92 20.87
C THR A 82 13.81 -27.29 20.25
N VAL A 83 13.58 -26.92 18.99
CA VAL A 83 12.35 -27.26 18.25
C VAL A 83 12.52 -28.58 17.53
N SER A 84 11.52 -29.45 17.69
CA SER A 84 11.43 -30.77 17.08
C SER A 84 11.27 -30.64 15.57
N TYR A 85 12.18 -31.28 14.82
CA TYR A 85 12.21 -31.34 13.36
C TYR A 85 10.97 -32.09 12.82
N THR A 86 9.87 -31.37 12.60
CA THR A 86 8.85 -31.83 11.66
C THR A 86 9.42 -31.65 10.26
N SER A 87 9.74 -32.78 9.63
CA SER A 87 10.17 -32.91 8.23
C SER A 87 9.53 -31.85 7.34
N GLU A 88 10.33 -30.88 6.88
CA GLU A 88 10.01 -29.92 5.85
C GLU A 88 9.69 -30.68 4.57
N GLN A 89 8.42 -31.06 4.39
CA GLN A 89 7.91 -31.39 3.07
C GLN A 89 7.98 -30.10 2.27
N SER A 90 8.95 -30.03 1.36
CA SER A 90 9.02 -29.00 0.34
C SER A 90 7.69 -29.04 -0.43
N THR A 91 6.77 -28.16 -0.04
CA THR A 91 5.55 -27.91 -0.79
C THR A 91 6.00 -27.45 -2.16
N GLU A 92 5.80 -28.29 -3.17
CA GLU A 92 6.07 -27.93 -4.56
C GLU A 92 5.41 -26.58 -4.83
N LEU A 93 6.23 -25.59 -5.19
CA LEU A 93 5.75 -24.26 -5.52
C LEU A 93 4.89 -24.37 -6.77
N ILE A 94 3.58 -24.25 -6.61
CA ILE A 94 2.64 -24.27 -7.74
C ILE A 94 2.98 -23.07 -8.63
N PRO A 95 3.30 -23.28 -9.92
CA PRO A 95 3.66 -22.19 -10.82
C PRO A 95 2.50 -21.20 -10.99
N GLU A 96 2.79 -19.92 -10.76
CA GLU A 96 1.83 -18.83 -10.94
C GLU A 96 1.50 -18.65 -12.42
N HIS A 97 0.22 -18.42 -12.74
CA HIS A 97 -0.22 -18.17 -14.11
C HIS A 97 -1.50 -17.35 -14.13
N PHE A 98 -1.79 -16.70 -15.26
CA PHE A 98 -2.97 -15.85 -15.36
C PHE A 98 -4.26 -16.65 -15.50
N VAL A 99 -5.32 -16.16 -14.83
CA VAL A 99 -6.70 -16.62 -14.95
C VAL A 99 -7.57 -15.42 -15.35
N PRO A 100 -8.37 -15.52 -16.44
CA PRO A 100 -9.29 -14.45 -16.83
C PRO A 100 -10.34 -14.23 -15.75
N MET A 101 -10.61 -12.98 -15.40
CA MET A 101 -11.60 -12.63 -14.38
C MET A 101 -12.77 -11.85 -15.00
N TYR A 102 -12.49 -10.79 -15.73
CA TYR A 102 -13.51 -9.96 -16.36
C TYR A 102 -12.99 -9.29 -17.64
N GLY A 103 -13.87 -9.09 -18.61
CA GLY A 103 -13.55 -8.36 -19.83
C GLY A 103 -12.71 -9.14 -20.86
N PRO A 104 -12.37 -8.49 -21.98
CA PRO A 104 -11.71 -9.13 -23.11
C PRO A 104 -10.20 -9.26 -22.92
N CYS A 105 -9.74 -10.46 -22.54
CA CYS A 105 -8.33 -10.84 -22.59
C CYS A 105 -8.10 -12.08 -23.44
N ARG A 106 -6.91 -12.18 -24.02
CA ARG A 106 -6.36 -13.40 -24.60
C ARG A 106 -5.16 -13.85 -23.76
N LEU A 107 -5.12 -15.13 -23.42
CA LEU A 107 -3.97 -15.76 -22.79
C LEU A 107 -3.16 -16.52 -23.83
N SER A 108 -1.83 -16.47 -23.73
CA SER A 108 -0.90 -17.20 -24.58
C SER A 108 0.28 -17.72 -23.76
N GLU A 109 1.14 -18.53 -24.40
CA GLU A 109 2.32 -19.15 -23.76
C GLU A 109 1.96 -19.83 -22.43
N ASP A 110 1.10 -20.85 -22.48
CA ASP A 110 0.66 -21.60 -21.31
C ASP A 110 0.07 -20.73 -20.18
N LYS A 111 -0.56 -19.60 -20.55
CA LYS A 111 -1.17 -18.61 -19.65
C LYS A 111 -0.17 -17.75 -18.86
N TYR A 112 1.10 -17.72 -19.25
CA TYR A 112 2.09 -16.80 -18.69
C TYR A 112 2.04 -15.42 -19.31
N VAL A 113 1.41 -15.27 -20.49
CA VAL A 113 1.22 -13.97 -21.15
C VAL A 113 -0.26 -13.65 -21.23
N ALA A 114 -0.63 -12.47 -20.72
CA ALA A 114 -1.96 -11.91 -20.85
C ALA A 114 -1.92 -10.70 -21.78
N THR A 115 -2.86 -10.65 -22.73
CA THR A 115 -3.01 -9.53 -23.67
C THR A 115 -4.46 -9.06 -23.68
N HIS A 116 -4.67 -7.75 -23.62
CA HIS A 116 -5.98 -7.14 -23.83
C HIS A 116 -6.40 -7.35 -25.29
N SER A 117 -7.52 -8.04 -25.51
CA SER A 117 -7.92 -8.52 -26.84
C SER A 117 -8.98 -7.68 -27.52
N SER A 118 -9.45 -6.60 -26.89
CA SER A 118 -10.46 -5.71 -27.48
C SER A 118 -9.82 -4.58 -28.28
N TYR A 119 -10.42 -4.27 -29.42
CA TYR A 119 -10.03 -3.13 -30.25
C TYR A 119 -10.39 -1.77 -29.61
N ARG A 120 -11.35 -1.75 -28.67
CA ARG A 120 -11.70 -0.55 -27.90
C ARG A 120 -10.99 -0.58 -26.55
N ALA A 121 -10.59 0.60 -26.09
CA ALA A 121 -10.22 0.80 -24.69
C ALA A 121 -11.37 0.35 -23.78
N GLY A 122 -11.02 -0.40 -22.74
CA GLY A 122 -12.00 -1.01 -21.85
C GLY A 122 -11.29 -1.81 -20.77
N LEU A 123 -12.00 -2.14 -19.70
CA LEU A 123 -11.42 -2.87 -18.58
C LEU A 123 -11.29 -4.36 -18.91
N SER A 124 -10.06 -4.87 -18.90
CA SER A 124 -9.78 -6.31 -18.86
C SER A 124 -9.07 -6.63 -17.55
N GLN A 125 -9.64 -7.52 -16.74
CA GLN A 125 -9.13 -7.94 -15.45
C GLN A 125 -8.68 -9.39 -15.48
N LEU A 126 -7.51 -9.63 -14.91
CA LEU A 126 -6.91 -10.95 -14.76
C LEU A 126 -6.51 -11.13 -13.30
N THR A 127 -6.57 -12.38 -12.84
CA THR A 127 -6.06 -12.77 -11.52
C THR A 127 -4.92 -13.77 -11.66
N GLY A 128 -4.05 -13.85 -10.65
CA GLY A 128 -3.16 -15.00 -10.46
C GLY A 128 -3.96 -16.27 -10.13
N SER A 129 -3.41 -17.43 -10.44
CA SER A 129 -4.00 -18.75 -10.16
C SER A 129 -3.83 -19.17 -8.70
N ASN A 130 -2.77 -18.68 -8.04
CA ASN A 130 -2.45 -19.01 -6.66
C ASN A 130 -3.24 -18.17 -5.64
N ASN A 131 -3.48 -18.77 -4.48
CA ASN A 131 -4.07 -18.14 -3.28
C ASN A 131 -2.99 -18.00 -2.21
N TYR A 132 -2.77 -16.78 -1.73
CA TYR A 132 -1.73 -16.44 -0.78
C TYR A 132 -2.35 -16.17 0.59
N SER A 133 -2.03 -16.97 1.61
CA SER A 133 -2.54 -16.82 2.99
C SER A 133 -1.45 -16.80 4.07
N SER A 134 -0.20 -17.06 3.69
CA SER A 134 0.93 -17.18 4.63
C SER A 134 2.24 -17.08 3.85
N GLY A 135 3.33 -16.68 4.51
CA GLY A 135 4.64 -16.58 3.88
C GLY A 135 4.82 -15.35 3.00
N LYS A 136 5.96 -15.32 2.31
CA LYS A 136 6.37 -14.24 1.41
C LYS A 136 6.59 -14.77 0.00
N HIS A 137 5.90 -14.15 -0.97
CA HIS A 137 5.86 -14.62 -2.35
C HIS A 137 6.23 -13.49 -3.30
N SER A 138 7.21 -13.72 -4.16
CA SER A 138 7.66 -12.71 -5.14
C SER A 138 7.37 -13.18 -6.55
N ILE A 139 6.64 -12.36 -7.30
CA ILE A 139 6.24 -12.63 -8.67
C ILE A 139 6.78 -11.52 -9.55
N SER A 140 7.58 -11.90 -10.54
CA SER A 140 8.18 -10.98 -11.48
C SER A 140 7.34 -10.90 -12.75
N PHE A 141 7.20 -9.69 -13.28
CA PHE A 141 6.50 -9.43 -14.53
C PHE A 141 7.36 -8.66 -15.52
N LEU A 142 7.13 -8.91 -16.80
CA LEU A 142 7.63 -8.13 -17.92
C LEU A 142 6.45 -7.44 -18.62
N ILE A 143 6.54 -6.12 -18.76
CA ILE A 143 5.57 -5.34 -19.53
C ILE A 143 5.92 -5.47 -21.01
N GLU A 144 5.27 -6.38 -21.72
CA GLU A 144 5.58 -6.65 -23.12
C GLU A 144 5.09 -5.55 -24.07
N LYS A 145 3.93 -4.97 -23.76
CA LYS A 145 3.37 -3.85 -24.50
C LYS A 145 2.49 -3.03 -23.57
N LYS A 146 2.73 -1.73 -23.54
CA LYS A 146 1.94 -0.75 -22.79
C LYS A 146 1.40 0.31 -23.75
N GLY A 147 0.09 0.49 -23.74
CA GLY A 147 -0.61 1.57 -24.41
C GLY A 147 -0.52 2.89 -23.65
N ILE A 148 -1.40 3.83 -24.00
CA ILE A 148 -1.37 5.19 -23.43
C ILE A 148 -1.96 5.27 -22.01
N LYS A 149 -2.73 4.27 -21.56
CA LYS A 149 -3.32 4.26 -20.22
C LYS A 149 -2.44 3.52 -19.22
N ASN A 150 -2.70 3.77 -17.95
CA ASN A 150 -2.04 3.08 -16.86
C ASN A 150 -2.56 1.66 -16.73
N MET A 151 -1.67 0.76 -16.33
CA MET A 151 -2.01 -0.62 -15.97
C MET A 151 -2.07 -0.69 -14.44
N PHE A 152 -2.99 -1.49 -13.92
CA PHE A 152 -3.09 -1.76 -12.49
C PHE A 152 -2.40 -3.06 -12.17
N ILE A 153 -1.63 -3.06 -11.09
CA ILE A 153 -0.99 -4.26 -10.55
C ILE A 153 -1.11 -4.21 -9.03
N GLY A 154 -1.61 -5.30 -8.45
CA GLY A 154 -1.85 -5.37 -7.02
C GLY A 154 -2.40 -6.73 -6.61
N ILE A 155 -3.20 -6.71 -5.56
CA ILE A 155 -3.90 -7.87 -5.03
C ILE A 155 -5.38 -7.55 -4.79
N HIS A 156 -6.14 -8.61 -4.55
CA HIS A 156 -7.49 -8.55 -4.00
C HIS A 156 -7.77 -9.77 -3.12
N SER A 157 -8.82 -9.71 -2.31
CA SER A 157 -9.27 -10.87 -1.54
C SER A 157 -10.01 -11.85 -2.44
N ALA A 158 -9.63 -13.13 -2.38
CA ALA A 158 -10.34 -14.22 -3.06
C ALA A 158 -11.68 -14.54 -2.39
N SER A 159 -11.87 -14.13 -1.14
CA SER A 159 -13.08 -14.40 -0.34
C SER A 159 -14.24 -13.50 -0.73
N ASN A 160 -13.97 -12.38 -1.38
CA ASN A 160 -14.99 -11.47 -1.88
C ASN A 160 -15.31 -11.84 -3.33
N GLU A 161 -16.53 -12.29 -3.60
CA GLU A 161 -17.00 -12.39 -4.98
C GLU A 161 -16.96 -10.98 -5.60
N ALA A 162 -16.19 -10.84 -6.67
CA ALA A 162 -15.94 -9.55 -7.30
C ALA A 162 -17.23 -8.96 -7.88
N SER A 163 -17.94 -8.19 -7.06
CA SER A 163 -19.05 -7.38 -7.53
C SER A 163 -18.51 -6.27 -8.44
N SER A 164 -19.20 -6.06 -9.55
CA SER A 164 -18.66 -5.51 -10.79
C SER A 164 -18.35 -4.01 -10.82
N SER A 165 -18.08 -3.35 -9.70
CA SER A 165 -17.79 -1.90 -9.76
C SER A 165 -16.79 -1.37 -8.74
N PHE A 166 -16.80 -1.78 -7.47
CA PHE A 166 -15.89 -1.22 -6.47
C PHE A 166 -15.60 -2.23 -5.38
N ASP A 167 -14.69 -3.16 -5.67
CA ASP A 167 -14.22 -4.08 -4.67
C ASP A 167 -13.28 -3.34 -3.70
N ARG A 168 -13.78 -3.15 -2.46
CA ARG A 168 -13.05 -2.53 -1.36
C ARG A 168 -11.87 -3.38 -0.89
N SER A 169 -11.71 -4.60 -1.37
CA SER A 169 -10.57 -5.45 -1.05
C SER A 169 -9.38 -5.27 -1.98
N ILE A 170 -9.40 -4.27 -2.87
CA ILE A 170 -8.31 -4.05 -3.83
C ILE A 170 -7.23 -3.14 -3.25
N TYR A 171 -6.00 -3.63 -3.35
CA TYR A 171 -4.79 -2.94 -2.95
C TYR A 171 -3.76 -3.01 -4.08
N GLY A 172 -3.13 -1.90 -4.43
CA GLY A 172 -2.07 -1.90 -5.43
C GLY A 172 -1.80 -0.53 -6.02
N TRP A 173 -1.26 -0.53 -7.24
CA TRP A 173 -0.83 0.70 -7.91
C TRP A 173 -1.34 0.75 -9.34
N TRP A 174 -1.79 1.93 -9.76
CA TRP A 174 -1.78 2.30 -11.17
C TRP A 174 -0.44 2.98 -11.46
N ASN A 175 0.36 2.38 -12.36
CA ASN A 175 1.58 3.01 -12.86
C ASN A 175 2.55 3.49 -11.74
N LEU A 176 2.73 2.69 -10.69
CA LEU A 176 3.60 2.91 -9.52
C LEU A 176 3.22 4.05 -8.56
N ASP A 177 2.79 5.18 -9.10
CA ASP A 177 2.70 6.43 -8.35
C ASP A 177 1.28 6.68 -7.83
N TYR A 178 0.29 5.97 -8.38
CA TYR A 178 -1.10 6.14 -8.01
C TYR A 178 -1.56 4.94 -7.18
N VAL A 179 -1.51 5.11 -5.87
CA VAL A 179 -1.84 4.09 -4.88
C VAL A 179 -3.36 3.91 -4.81
N ILE A 180 -3.79 2.65 -4.81
CA ILE A 180 -5.17 2.24 -4.51
C ILE A 180 -5.16 1.49 -3.18
N ILE A 181 -5.88 2.03 -2.20
CA ILE A 181 -6.09 1.42 -0.89
C ILE A 181 -7.61 1.36 -0.67
N ASN A 182 -8.12 0.18 -0.32
CA ASN A 182 -9.56 -0.04 -0.13
C ASN A 182 -10.44 0.31 -1.33
N GLY A 183 -9.88 0.21 -2.55
CA GLY A 183 -10.55 0.64 -3.78
C GLY A 183 -10.70 2.16 -3.94
N GLU A 184 -10.26 2.96 -2.96
CA GLU A 184 -10.16 4.40 -3.03
C GLU A 184 -8.80 4.82 -3.60
N HIS A 185 -8.76 6.01 -4.19
CA HIS A 185 -7.57 6.51 -4.86
C HIS A 185 -6.93 7.64 -4.07
N GLU A 186 -5.61 7.60 -3.94
CA GLU A 186 -4.84 8.78 -3.56
C GLU A 186 -4.49 9.59 -4.81
N THR A 187 -4.52 10.93 -4.69
CA THR A 187 -4.09 11.83 -5.77
C THR A 187 -2.64 11.56 -6.12
N GLY A 188 -2.38 11.10 -7.35
CA GLY A 188 -1.04 10.89 -7.88
C GLY A 188 -0.78 11.81 -9.08
N ASP A 189 0.49 12.15 -9.29
CA ASP A 189 0.93 12.80 -10.52
C ASP A 189 0.79 11.84 -11.71
N ASP A 190 0.34 12.35 -12.86
CA ASP A 190 0.15 11.61 -14.12
C ASP A 190 1.46 11.18 -14.81
N ASN A 191 2.56 11.07 -14.06
CA ASN A 191 3.86 10.72 -14.60
C ASN A 191 3.87 9.25 -15.05
N LEU A 192 4.07 9.01 -16.35
CA LEU A 192 4.17 7.67 -16.94
C LEU A 192 5.48 6.97 -16.53
N VAL A 193 5.50 6.32 -15.37
CA VAL A 193 6.69 5.62 -14.84
C VAL A 193 6.92 4.27 -15.53
N ILE A 194 5.88 3.45 -15.66
CA ILE A 194 5.97 2.12 -16.27
C ILE A 194 5.94 2.25 -17.79
N GLN A 195 6.84 1.57 -18.49
CA GLN A 195 6.96 1.57 -19.94
C GLN A 195 7.03 0.15 -20.52
N THR A 196 6.86 0.04 -21.84
CA THR A 196 7.09 -1.22 -22.56
C THR A 196 8.56 -1.65 -22.38
N GLY A 197 8.76 -2.92 -22.05
CA GLY A 197 10.06 -3.53 -21.76
C GLY A 197 10.47 -3.47 -20.28
N ASP A 198 9.71 -2.77 -19.42
CA ASP A 198 10.04 -2.70 -18.01
C ASP A 198 9.79 -4.03 -17.30
N LYS A 199 10.70 -4.34 -16.37
CA LYS A 199 10.58 -5.46 -15.44
C LYS A 199 10.20 -4.93 -14.07
N ILE A 200 9.27 -5.63 -13.44
CA ILE A 200 8.73 -5.29 -12.13
C ILE A 200 8.58 -6.55 -11.29
N THR A 201 8.61 -6.39 -9.97
CA THR A 201 8.35 -7.50 -9.04
C THR A 201 7.31 -7.06 -8.02
N LEU A 202 6.21 -7.82 -7.94
CA LEU A 202 5.23 -7.72 -6.86
C LEU A 202 5.61 -8.76 -5.79
N THR A 203 5.80 -8.31 -4.55
CA THR A 203 6.00 -9.21 -3.42
C THR A 203 4.80 -9.14 -2.48
N VAL A 204 4.16 -10.28 -2.27
CA VAL A 204 3.03 -10.48 -1.36
C VAL A 204 3.57 -11.07 -0.06
N ASP A 205 3.61 -10.25 0.99
CA ASP A 205 4.16 -10.62 2.29
C ASP A 205 2.99 -10.80 3.28
N CYS A 206 2.47 -12.04 3.33
CA CYS A 206 1.29 -12.38 4.11
C CYS A 206 1.58 -12.32 5.62
N ASP A 207 2.82 -12.64 6.02
CA ASP A 207 3.20 -12.66 7.43
C ASP A 207 3.28 -11.24 8.01
N ASN A 208 3.72 -10.27 7.21
CA ASN A 208 3.80 -8.86 7.60
C ASN A 208 2.61 -8.02 7.12
N LEU A 209 1.57 -8.65 6.58
CA LEU A 209 0.35 -8.01 6.07
C LEU A 209 0.61 -6.84 5.12
N GLN A 210 1.47 -7.03 4.12
CA GLN A 210 1.84 -5.96 3.19
C GLN A 210 2.15 -6.47 1.79
N ILE A 211 2.10 -5.56 0.82
CA ILE A 211 2.61 -5.78 -0.53
C ILE A 211 3.73 -4.79 -0.85
N HIS A 212 4.72 -5.26 -1.61
CA HIS A 212 5.80 -4.43 -2.15
C HIS A 212 5.80 -4.49 -3.66
N PHE A 213 6.13 -3.36 -4.28
CA PHE A 213 6.31 -3.26 -5.71
C PHE A 213 7.68 -2.68 -6.01
N GLU A 214 8.52 -3.44 -6.69
CA GLU A 214 9.84 -3.00 -7.16
C GLU A 214 9.82 -2.76 -8.67
N HIS A 215 10.23 -1.58 -9.09
CA HIS A 215 10.46 -1.26 -10.50
C HIS A 215 11.95 -1.32 -10.83
N HIS A 216 12.35 -2.30 -11.64
CA HIS A 216 13.77 -2.65 -11.78
C HIS A 216 14.60 -1.58 -12.49
N ARG A 217 14.01 -0.89 -13.47
CA ARG A 217 14.71 0.17 -14.23
C ARG A 217 15.00 1.40 -13.39
N THR A 218 14.04 1.84 -12.58
CA THR A 218 14.18 3.06 -11.75
C THR A 218 14.67 2.77 -10.33
N ARG A 219 14.73 1.49 -9.93
CA ARG A 219 15.01 1.05 -8.57
C ARG A 219 14.05 1.62 -7.52
N LYS A 220 12.87 2.08 -7.96
CA LYS A 220 11.83 2.56 -7.06
C LYS A 220 11.16 1.36 -6.39
N ILE A 221 11.02 1.43 -5.08
CA ILE A 221 10.31 0.44 -4.28
C ILE A 221 9.15 1.16 -3.59
N CYS A 222 7.94 0.66 -3.78
CA CYS A 222 6.74 1.13 -3.11
C CYS A 222 6.23 0.02 -2.18
N HIS A 223 5.62 0.40 -1.06
CA HIS A 223 5.02 -0.53 -0.11
C HIS A 223 3.60 -0.06 0.26
N ILE A 224 2.70 -1.01 0.47
CA ILE A 224 1.35 -0.74 0.98
C ILE A 224 1.05 -1.73 2.11
N PRO A 225 0.75 -1.25 3.34
CA PRO A 225 0.21 -2.09 4.41
C PRO A 225 -1.24 -2.47 4.09
N ILE A 226 -1.65 -3.68 4.46
CA ILE A 226 -2.97 -4.23 4.14
C ILE A 226 -3.77 -4.43 5.43
N GLU A 227 -4.99 -3.94 5.43
CA GLU A 227 -5.93 -4.13 6.53
C GLU A 227 -6.78 -5.38 6.27
N LEU A 228 -6.65 -6.40 7.11
CA LEU A 228 -7.40 -7.65 6.93
C LEU A 228 -8.93 -7.48 7.04
N ASN A 229 -9.40 -6.41 7.67
CA ASN A 229 -10.83 -6.11 7.78
C ASN A 229 -11.46 -5.77 6.42
N THR A 230 -10.67 -5.23 5.48
CA THR A 230 -11.12 -4.83 4.14
C THR A 230 -10.65 -5.80 3.06
N CYS A 231 -9.44 -6.35 3.21
CA CYS A 231 -8.89 -7.38 2.32
C CYS A 231 -8.46 -8.62 3.11
N PRO A 232 -9.40 -9.51 3.47
CA PRO A 232 -9.09 -10.74 4.19
C PRO A 232 -8.37 -11.74 3.27
N PHE A 233 -7.69 -12.71 3.88
CA PHE A 233 -7.13 -13.85 3.16
C PHE A 233 -8.23 -14.76 2.54
N PRO A 234 -7.87 -15.59 1.53
CA PRO A 234 -6.62 -15.56 0.78
C PRO A 234 -6.54 -14.36 -0.17
N TRP A 235 -5.31 -13.91 -0.46
CA TRP A 235 -5.07 -12.91 -1.49
C TRP A 235 -4.75 -13.55 -2.83
N ARG A 236 -5.09 -12.87 -3.91
CA ARG A 236 -4.66 -13.22 -5.28
C ARG A 236 -4.16 -11.99 -5.98
N ILE A 237 -3.16 -12.17 -6.84
CA ILE A 237 -2.66 -11.11 -7.72
C ILE A 237 -3.81 -10.62 -8.59
N LEU A 238 -3.94 -9.30 -8.75
CA LEU A 238 -4.92 -8.66 -9.63
C LEU A 238 -4.19 -7.75 -10.62
N ILE A 239 -4.48 -7.94 -11.90
CA ILE A 239 -3.97 -7.13 -13.00
C ILE A 239 -5.14 -6.52 -13.77
N ARG A 240 -5.03 -5.23 -14.12
CA ARG A 240 -5.99 -4.58 -15.04
C ARG A 240 -5.27 -3.98 -16.24
N LEU A 241 -5.71 -4.39 -17.42
CA LEU A 241 -5.27 -3.90 -18.72
C LEU A 241 -6.38 -2.99 -19.28
N LEU A 242 -6.02 -1.84 -19.87
CA LEU A 242 -7.01 -0.82 -20.26
C LEU A 242 -7.02 -0.50 -21.76
N MET A 243 -5.89 -0.68 -22.45
CA MET A 243 -5.74 -0.39 -23.88
C MET A 243 -5.62 -1.66 -24.70
N ALA A 244 -6.03 -1.55 -25.96
CA ALA A 244 -5.85 -2.61 -26.95
C ALA A 244 -4.37 -3.02 -27.02
N ASP A 245 -4.14 -4.32 -27.05
CA ASP A 245 -2.82 -4.95 -27.05
C ASP A 245 -1.93 -4.65 -25.85
N ASP A 246 -2.43 -4.04 -24.76
CA ASP A 246 -1.70 -4.06 -23.49
C ASP A 246 -1.36 -5.52 -23.18
N SER A 247 -0.09 -5.81 -22.91
CA SER A 247 0.36 -7.16 -22.59
C SER A 247 1.39 -7.20 -21.48
N ILE A 248 1.26 -8.23 -20.65
CA ILE A 248 2.10 -8.49 -19.50
C ILE A 248 2.40 -9.98 -19.43
N ARG A 249 3.63 -10.29 -19.05
CA ARG A 249 4.16 -11.65 -18.92
C ARG A 249 4.58 -11.90 -17.48
N ILE A 250 4.24 -13.05 -16.91
CA ILE A 250 4.88 -13.58 -15.69
C ILE A 250 6.24 -14.16 -16.06
N CYS A 251 7.29 -13.74 -15.35
CA CYS A 251 8.63 -14.28 -15.51
C CYS A 251 8.85 -15.41 -14.49
N ASN A 252 9.13 -16.60 -15.00
CA ASN A 252 9.66 -17.73 -14.22
C ASN A 252 11.18 -17.62 -14.05
#